data_AF-A0A564SZ66-F1
#
_entry.id   AF-A0A564SZ66-F1
#
_cell.length_a   1.000
_cell.length_b   1.000
_cell.length_c   1.000
_cell.angle_alpha   90.00
_cell.angle_beta   90.00
_cell.angle_gamma   90.00
#
_symmetry.space_group_name_H-M   'P 1'
#
loop_
_entity.id
_entity.type
_entity.pdbx_description
1 polymer ?
#
loop_
_entity_poly.entity_id
_entity_poly.type
_entity_poly.pdbx_seq_one_letter_code
_entity_poly.pdbx_strand_id
1 'polypeptide(L)'
;MNELESDVKSLIIEKYGSMKKFCETIDMPWTTLDSILKRGIANSNITNVLKITRELGLDAEKLVDGSITYINHTPTTLAAHFDGEEYTEDEMEEIKNFAAFIKNRRK
;
A
#
# COMPACT_ATOMS: atom_id res chain seq x y z
N MET A 1 26.08 -2.25 5.84
CA MET A 1 24.62 -2.28 5.80
C MET A 1 24.22 -1.21 4.81
N ASN A 2 23.47 -1.57 3.78
CA ASN A 2 23.00 -0.61 2.79
C ASN A 2 22.07 0.41 3.48
N GLU A 3 22.06 1.65 2.99
CA GLU A 3 21.28 2.76 3.57
C GLU A 3 19.79 2.42 3.60
N LEU A 4 19.26 1.89 2.49
CA LEU A 4 17.88 1.42 2.35
C LEU A 4 17.45 0.43 3.45
N GLU A 5 18.22 -0.62 3.70
CA GLU A 5 17.89 -1.63 4.70
C GLU A 5 17.95 -1.06 6.12
N SER A 6 18.76 -0.02 6.33
CA SER A 6 18.82 0.70 7.60
C SER A 6 17.57 1.56 7.80
N ASP A 7 17.06 2.16 6.73
CA ASP A 7 15.81 2.91 6.74
C ASP A 7 14.60 2.00 6.96
N VAL A 8 14.54 0.85 6.26
CA VAL A 8 13.49 -0.16 6.48
C VAL A 8 13.50 -0.68 7.91
N LYS A 9 14.69 -0.89 8.48
CA LYS A 9 14.84 -1.29 9.89
C LYS A 9 14.32 -0.22 10.84
N SER A 10 14.63 1.05 10.58
CA SER A 10 14.15 2.18 11.39
C SER A 10 12.62 2.29 11.30
N LEU A 11 12.05 2.15 10.11
CA LEU A 11 10.61 2.16 9.88
C LEU A 11 9.89 1.04 10.65
N ILE A 12 10.46 -0.17 10.66
CA ILE A 12 9.92 -1.30 11.44
C ILE A 12 9.92 -0.98 12.94
N ILE A 13 11.01 -0.41 13.45
CA ILE A 13 11.13 -0.05 14.87
C ILE A 13 10.15 1.07 15.23
N GLU A 14 9.98 2.06 14.36
CA GLU A 14 9.02 3.16 14.58
C GLU A 14 7.58 2.65 14.65
N LYS A 15 7.17 1.79 13.70
CA LYS A 15 5.78 1.32 13.61
C LYS A 15 5.44 0.20 14.60
N TYR A 16 6.40 -0.68 14.93
CA TYR A 16 6.14 -1.88 15.76
C TYR A 16 6.90 -1.88 17.09
N GLY A 17 7.79 -0.92 17.34
CA GLY A 17 8.61 -0.80 18.56
C GLY A 17 9.81 -1.75 18.61
N SER A 18 9.73 -2.92 17.97
CA SER A 18 10.86 -3.83 17.84
C SER A 18 10.76 -4.70 16.59
N MET A 19 11.91 -5.14 16.11
CA MET A 19 11.98 -6.07 14.99
C MET A 19 11.34 -7.42 15.29
N LYS A 20 11.43 -7.87 16.55
CA LYS A 20 10.86 -9.15 16.98
C LYS A 20 9.33 -9.11 16.87
N LYS A 21 8.71 -8.02 17.32
CA LYS A 21 7.25 -7.83 17.22
C LYS A 21 6.78 -7.82 15.77
N PHE A 22 7.52 -7.17 14.88
CA PHE A 22 7.22 -7.22 13.44
C PHE A 22 7.34 -8.63 12.85
N CYS A 23 8.39 -9.38 13.21
CA CYS A 23 8.58 -10.78 12.81
C CYS A 23 7.39 -11.67 13.21
N GLU A 24 6.86 -11.46 14.41
CA GLU A 24 5.66 -12.15 14.91
C GLU A 24 4.42 -11.78 14.08
N THR A 25 4.27 -10.52 13.67
CA THR A 25 3.17 -10.06 12.82
C THR A 25 3.19 -10.67 11.42
N ILE A 26 4.36 -10.77 10.78
CA ILE A 26 4.50 -11.31 9.42
C ILE A 26 4.70 -12.83 9.35
N ASP A 27 4.67 -13.50 10.51
CA ASP A 27 5.00 -14.93 10.68
C ASP A 27 6.32 -15.27 9.97
N MET A 28 7.41 -14.66 10.45
CA MET A 28 8.76 -14.84 9.93
C MET A 28 9.75 -14.99 11.09
N PRO A 29 10.68 -15.96 11.06
CA PRO A 29 11.73 -16.05 12.06
C PRO A 29 12.63 -14.81 12.05
N TRP A 30 13.01 -14.32 13.25
CA TRP A 30 13.91 -13.17 13.41
C TRP A 30 15.23 -13.33 12.62
N THR A 31 15.82 -14.52 12.64
CA THR A 31 17.06 -14.83 11.91
C THR A 31 16.89 -14.72 10.40
N THR A 32 15.69 -15.00 9.88
CA THR A 32 15.39 -14.84 8.46
C THR A 32 15.35 -13.36 8.10
N LEU A 33 14.61 -12.55 8.85
CA LEU A 33 14.55 -11.10 8.61
C LEU A 33 15.93 -10.44 8.75
N ASP A 34 16.70 -10.80 9.77
CA ASP A 34 18.06 -10.29 9.98
C ASP A 34 18.99 -10.64 8.80
N SER A 35 18.92 -11.88 8.30
CA SER A 35 19.70 -12.29 7.11
C SER A 35 19.30 -11.50 5.85
N ILE A 36 18.01 -11.21 5.68
CA ILE A 36 17.47 -10.44 4.55
C ILE A 36 18.00 -9.01 4.59
N LEU A 37 17.91 -8.34 5.74
CA LEU A 37 18.37 -6.95 5.89
C LEU A 37 19.90 -6.82 5.77
N LYS A 38 20.66 -7.87 6.10
CA LYS A 38 22.12 -7.89 5.93
C LYS A 38 22.55 -8.05 4.48
N ARG A 39 21.91 -8.96 3.74
CA ARG A 39 22.22 -9.25 2.32
C ARG A 39 21.55 -8.30 1.34
N GLY A 40 20.51 -7.60 1.78
CA GLY A 40 19.66 -6.74 0.98
C GLY A 40 18.30 -7.37 0.68
N ILE A 41 17.24 -6.56 0.74
CA ILE A 41 15.86 -7.05 0.56
C ILE A 41 15.64 -7.57 -0.85
N ALA A 42 16.19 -6.88 -1.87
CA ALA A 42 16.15 -7.29 -3.27
C ALA A 42 16.76 -8.68 -3.54
N ASN A 43 17.70 -9.12 -2.70
CA ASN A 43 18.37 -10.42 -2.82
C ASN A 43 17.60 -11.56 -2.12
N SER A 44 16.39 -11.29 -1.63
CA SER A 44 15.53 -12.30 -1.00
C SER A 44 14.55 -12.91 -2.01
N ASN A 45 13.97 -14.06 -1.66
CA ASN A 45 12.90 -14.62 -2.48
C ASN A 45 11.67 -13.68 -2.47
N ILE A 46 10.92 -13.68 -3.57
CA ILE A 46 9.79 -12.78 -3.78
C ILE A 46 8.72 -12.92 -2.68
N THR A 47 8.48 -14.13 -2.17
CA THR A 47 7.53 -14.37 -1.08
C THR A 47 7.88 -13.57 0.18
N ASN A 48 9.16 -13.54 0.55
CA ASN A 48 9.64 -12.80 1.72
C ASN A 48 9.59 -11.29 1.48
N VAL A 49 9.95 -10.83 0.28
CA VAL A 49 9.86 -9.41 -0.09
C VAL A 49 8.41 -8.93 0.04
N LEU A 50 7.46 -9.68 -0.54
CA LEU A 50 6.04 -9.37 -0.48
C LEU A 50 5.47 -9.41 0.94
N LYS A 51 5.89 -10.35 1.79
CA LYS A 51 5.47 -10.38 3.20
C LYS A 51 5.87 -9.09 3.92
N ILE A 52 7.11 -8.65 3.76
CA ILE A 52 7.63 -7.45 4.41
C ILE A 52 6.94 -6.20 3.87
N THR A 53 6.88 -6.05 2.53
CA THR A 53 6.34 -4.83 1.91
C THR A 53 4.84 -4.68 2.13
N ARG A 54 4.06 -5.77 2.10
CA ARG A 54 2.61 -5.72 2.34
C ARG A 54 2.28 -5.26 3.77
N GLU A 55 2.98 -5.79 4.77
CA GLU A 55 2.77 -5.38 6.16
C GLU A 55 3.20 -3.92 6.41
N LEU A 56 4.25 -3.47 5.72
CA LEU A 56 4.70 -2.08 5.80
C LEU A 56 3.89 -1.12 4.92
N GLY A 57 3.06 -1.62 4.00
CA GLY A 57 2.34 -0.80 3.02
C GLY A 57 3.25 -0.17 1.96
N LEU A 58 4.35 -0.84 1.64
CA LEU A 58 5.35 -0.37 0.68
C LEU A 58 5.14 -1.00 -0.70
N ASP A 59 5.52 -0.26 -1.73
CA ASP A 59 5.62 -0.76 -3.09
C ASP A 59 6.84 -1.67 -3.22
N ALA A 60 6.61 -2.93 -3.57
CA ALA A 60 7.67 -3.93 -3.64
C ALA A 60 8.65 -3.68 -4.79
N GLU A 61 8.18 -3.16 -5.93
CA GLU A 61 9.03 -2.90 -7.09
C GLU A 61 9.95 -1.72 -6.80
N LYS A 62 9.39 -0.63 -6.26
CA LYS A 62 10.18 0.54 -5.86
C LYS A 62 11.20 0.20 -4.79
N LEU A 63 10.84 -0.67 -3.83
CA LEU A 63 11.77 -1.11 -2.80
C LEU A 63 12.93 -1.92 -3.38
N VAL A 64 12.68 -2.77 -4.38
CA VAL A 64 13.74 -3.52 -5.09
C VAL A 64 14.64 -2.59 -5.90
N ASP A 65 14.08 -1.51 -6.48
CA ASP A 65 14.83 -0.46 -7.17
C ASP A 65 15.61 0.47 -6.21
N GLY A 66 15.49 0.27 -4.90
CA GLY A 66 16.22 1.02 -3.88
C GLY A 66 15.51 2.27 -3.36
N SER A 67 14.19 2.35 -3.52
CA SER A 67 13.37 3.49 -3.08
C SER A 67 12.22 3.06 -2.18
N ILE A 68 12.08 3.70 -1.01
CA ILE A 68 10.92 3.48 -0.13
C ILE A 68 9.76 4.34 -0.65
N THR A 69 8.71 3.69 -1.14
CA THR A 69 7.47 4.35 -1.59
C THR A 69 6.28 3.59 -1.04
N TYR A 70 5.28 4.30 -0.54
CA TYR A 70 4.04 3.69 -0.07
C TYR A 70 3.11 3.37 -1.23
N ILE A 71 2.37 2.27 -1.13
CA ILE A 71 1.28 2.01 -2.07
C ILE A 71 0.21 3.08 -1.90
N ASN A 72 -0.03 3.89 -2.93
CA ASN A 72 -1.14 4.82 -2.95
C ASN A 72 -2.43 4.04 -3.20
N HIS A 73 -3.08 3.59 -2.13
CA HIS A 73 -4.49 3.19 -2.17
C HIS A 73 -5.37 4.44 -2.08
N THR A 74 -5.27 5.34 -3.06
CA THR A 74 -6.38 6.27 -3.31
C THR A 74 -7.43 5.49 -4.08
N PRO A 75 -8.61 5.18 -3.48
CA PRO A 75 -9.67 4.56 -4.26
C PRO A 75 -10.02 5.50 -5.42
N THR A 76 -9.70 5.06 -6.64
CA THR A 76 -10.06 5.79 -7.86
C THR A 76 -11.56 5.81 -8.11
N THR A 77 -12.28 4.94 -7.39
CA THR A 77 -13.72 4.74 -7.51
C THR A 77 -14.35 4.97 -6.15
N LEU A 78 -15.18 6.00 -6.04
CA LEU A 78 -16.17 6.12 -4.98
C LEU A 78 -17.36 5.24 -5.38
N ALA A 79 -17.40 4.01 -4.89
CA ALA A 79 -18.56 3.14 -5.08
C ALA A 79 -19.67 3.60 -4.13
N ALA A 80 -20.68 4.26 -4.67
CA ALA A 80 -21.99 4.34 -4.02
C ALA A 80 -22.73 3.04 -4.36
N HIS A 81 -23.19 2.30 -3.35
CA HIS A 81 -24.01 1.11 -3.55
C HIS A 81 -25.40 1.57 -4.00
N PHE A 82 -25.57 1.82 -5.30
CA PHE A 82 -26.86 2.14 -5.89
C PHE A 82 -27.66 0.85 -6.01
N ASP A 83 -28.53 0.57 -5.03
CA ASP A 83 -29.49 -0.54 -5.07
C ASP A 83 -30.62 -0.33 -6.10
N GLY A 84 -30.56 0.76 -6.88
CA GLY A 84 -31.50 1.05 -7.96
C GLY A 84 -32.85 1.60 -7.52
N GLU A 85 -33.16 1.58 -6.22
CA GLU A 85 -34.41 2.12 -5.64
C GLU A 85 -34.23 3.49 -4.94
N GLU A 86 -33.01 4.03 -4.87
CA GLU A 86 -32.73 5.25 -4.08
C GLU A 86 -33.17 6.56 -4.76
N TYR A 87 -33.38 6.54 -6.07
CA TYR A 87 -33.74 7.70 -6.88
C TYR A 87 -34.78 7.33 -7.91
N THR A 88 -35.74 8.22 -8.11
CA THR A 88 -36.68 8.15 -9.24
C THR A 88 -35.96 8.36 -10.58
N GLU A 89 -36.63 8.02 -11.69
CA GLU A 89 -36.09 8.25 -13.03
C GLU A 89 -35.74 9.72 -13.27
N ASP A 90 -36.57 10.64 -12.76
CA ASP A 90 -36.37 12.09 -12.86
C ASP A 90 -35.13 12.55 -12.07
N GLU A 91 -34.97 12.10 -10.83
CA GLU A 91 -33.80 12.42 -9.99
C GLU A 91 -32.50 11.86 -10.59
N MET A 92 -32.55 10.69 -11.22
CA MET A 92 -31.42 10.11 -11.93
C MET A 92 -31.03 10.93 -13.17
N GLU A 93 -32.01 11.49 -13.86
CA GLU A 93 -31.77 12.41 -14.99
C GLU A 93 -31.11 13.71 -14.52
N GLU A 94 -31.54 14.27 -13.39
CA GLU A 94 -30.89 15.45 -12.78
C GLU A 94 -29.44 15.19 -12.38
N ILE A 95 -29.15 14.04 -11.76
CA ILE A 95 -27.78 13.64 -11.36
C ILE A 95 -26.88 13.53 -12.61
N LYS A 96 -27.38 12.92 -13.69
CA LYS A 96 -26.64 12.80 -14.96
C LYS A 96 -26.35 14.17 -15.58
N ASN A 97 -27.34 15.06 -15.57
CA ASN A 97 -27.19 16.43 -16.07
C ASN A 97 -26.14 17.21 -15.27
N PHE A 98 -26.15 17.08 -13.94
CA PHE A 98 -25.16 17.71 -13.07
C PHE A 98 -23.73 17.17 -13.32
N ALA A 99 -23.58 15.85 -13.48
CA ALA A 99 -22.30 15.25 -13.80
C ALA A 99 -21.75 15.76 -15.15
N ALA A 100 -22.60 15.88 -16.17
CA ALA A 100 -22.24 16.43 -17.48
C ALA A 100 -21.82 17.90 -17.38
N PHE A 101 -22.55 18.71 -16.60
CA PHE A 101 -22.21 20.11 -16.33
C PHE A 101 -20.82 20.26 -15.69
N ILE A 102 -20.53 19.50 -14.62
CA ILE A 102 -19.23 19.53 -13.94
C ILE A 102 -18.10 19.12 -14.89
N LYS A 103 -18.32 18.12 -15.75
CA LYS A 103 -17.34 17.65 -16.74
C LYS A 103 -17.02 18.74 -17.78
N ASN A 104 -18.03 19.48 -18.23
CA ASN A 104 -17.83 20.60 -19.16
C ASN A 104 -17.08 21.79 -18.52
N ARG A 105 -17.26 22.02 -17.21
CA ARG A 105 -16.57 23.09 -16.47
C ARG A 105 -15.07 22.82 -16.23
N ARG A 106 -14.63 21.57 -16.31
CA ARG A 106 -13.22 21.16 -16.15
C ARG A 106 -12.42 21.21 -17.47
N LYS A 107 -13.07 21.50 -18.60
CA LYS A 107 -12.43 21.83 -19.87
C LYS A 107 -12.22 23.34 -19.96
#